data_AF-A0A524IWS4-F1
#
_entry.id   AF-A0A524IWS4-F1
#
_cell.length_a   1.000
_cell.length_b   1.000
_cell.length_c   1.000
_cell.angle_alpha   90.00
_cell.angle_beta   90.00
_cell.angle_gamma   90.00
#
_symmetry.space_group_name_H-M   'P 1'
#
loop_
_entity.id
_entity.type
_entity.pdbx_description
1 polymer ?
#
loop_
_entity_poly.entity_id
_entity_poly.type
_entity_poly.pdbx_seq_one_letter_code
_entity_poly.pdbx_strand_id
1 'polypeptide(L)'
;MKGLVLIGGLLSLIVFYGSAAALDCRLGEKYYFQAKSATDPVRSMEWLQRSIEMCPNFNSWYMLGLLYQNQGNINEAIDAFVQAGENAGS
;
A
#
# COMPACT_ATOMS: atom_id res chain seq x y z
N MET A 1 -37.30 22.33 24.58
CA MET A 1 -36.31 22.74 23.57
C MET A 1 -35.19 21.71 23.54
N LYS A 2 -35.39 20.60 22.82
CA LYS A 2 -34.34 19.57 22.61
C LYS A 2 -34.13 19.52 21.11
N GLY A 3 -33.15 20.28 20.64
CA GLY A 3 -32.84 20.37 19.24
C GLY A 3 -31.39 20.73 19.06
N LEU A 4 -30.69 19.90 18.31
CA LEU A 4 -29.66 20.33 17.36
C LEU A 4 -28.24 20.63 17.89
N VAL A 5 -27.54 19.67 18.51
CA VAL A 5 -26.05 19.71 18.52
C VAL A 5 -25.46 18.28 18.52
N LEU A 6 -25.56 17.53 17.42
CA LEU A 6 -24.81 16.27 17.25
C LEU A 6 -24.26 16.03 15.83
N ILE A 7 -24.29 17.02 14.93
CA ILE A 7 -23.86 16.84 13.53
C ILE A 7 -22.39 17.28 13.32
N GLY A 8 -21.85 18.17 14.17
CA GLY A 8 -20.49 18.70 14.02
C GLY A 8 -19.35 17.73 14.34
N GLY A 9 -19.58 16.73 15.20
CA GLY A 9 -18.53 15.78 15.62
C GLY A 9 -18.26 14.66 14.61
N LEU A 10 -19.24 14.30 13.77
CA LEU A 10 -19.08 13.23 12.78
C LEU A 10 -18.30 13.70 11.55
N LEU A 11 -18.51 14.95 11.10
CA LEU A 11 -17.84 15.51 9.93
C LEU A 11 -16.34 15.72 10.16
N SER A 12 -15.91 16.13 11.36
CA SER A 12 -14.50 16.30 11.68
C SER A 12 -13.73 14.97 11.70
N LEU A 13 -14.35 13.88 12.17
CA LEU A 13 -13.76 12.55 12.17
C LEU A 13 -13.56 12.01 10.75
N ILE A 14 -14.52 12.20 9.85
CA ILE A 14 -14.43 11.74 8.45
C ILE A 14 -13.30 12.49 7.72
N VAL A 15 -13.19 13.81 7.92
CA VAL A 15 -12.11 14.62 7.32
C VAL A 15 -10.73 14.17 7.84
N PHE A 16 -10.62 13.87 9.14
CA PHE A 16 -9.36 13.40 9.72
C PHE A 16 -8.96 12.03 9.17
N TYR A 17 -9.89 11.08 9.06
CA TYR A 17 -9.61 9.73 8.56
C TYR A 17 -9.19 9.71 7.09
N GLY A 18 -9.86 10.50 6.23
CA GLY A 18 -9.47 10.62 4.82
C GLY A 18 -8.08 11.22 4.62
N SER A 19 -7.70 12.19 5.46
CA SER A 19 -6.36 12.79 5.43
C SER A 19 -5.25 11.84 5.90
N ALA A 20 -5.57 10.94 6.84
CA ALA A 20 -4.65 9.91 7.33
C ALA A 20 -4.36 8.87 6.24
N ALA A 21 -5.40 8.30 5.62
CA ALA A 21 -5.23 7.31 4.55
C ALA A 21 -4.45 7.89 3.34
N ALA A 22 -4.72 9.14 2.97
CA ALA A 22 -3.97 9.79 1.89
C ALA A 22 -2.49 10.05 2.25
N LEU A 23 -2.18 10.27 3.54
CA LEU A 23 -0.81 10.40 4.01
C LEU A 23 -0.07 9.06 3.96
N ASP A 24 -0.74 7.98 4.37
CA ASP A 24 -0.20 6.62 4.35
C ASP A 24 0.13 6.19 2.92
N CYS A 25 -0.76 6.45 1.95
CA CYS A 25 -0.49 6.16 0.54
C CYS A 25 0.64 6.99 -0.07
N ARG A 26 0.81 8.26 0.34
CA ARG A 26 1.97 9.06 -0.10
C ARG A 26 3.28 8.50 0.43
N LEU A 27 3.30 8.00 1.67
CA LEU A 27 4.48 7.36 2.22
C LEU A 27 4.74 6.00 1.55
N GLY A 28 3.70 5.22 1.30
CA GLY A 28 3.77 3.97 0.54
C GLY A 28 4.35 4.15 -0.86
N GLU A 29 3.95 5.21 -1.57
CA GLU A 29 4.49 5.57 -2.89
C GLU A 29 6.00 5.90 -2.82
N LYS A 30 6.45 6.64 -1.79
CA LYS A 30 7.88 6.89 -1.58
C LYS A 30 8.67 5.61 -1.40
N TYR A 31 8.16 4.65 -0.62
CA TYR A 31 8.81 3.35 -0.45
C TYR A 31 8.85 2.57 -1.76
N TYR A 32 7.79 2.59 -2.56
CA TYR A 32 7.79 1.98 -3.90
C TYR A 32 8.89 2.56 -4.80
N PHE A 33 9.06 3.89 -4.82
CA PHE A 33 10.14 4.51 -5.59
C PHE A 33 11.54 4.16 -5.05
N GLN A 34 11.69 3.98 -3.74
CA GLN A 34 12.94 3.48 -3.16
C GLN A 34 13.21 2.03 -3.56
N ALA A 35 12.18 1.18 -3.63
CA ALA A 35 12.32 -0.18 -4.12
C ALA A 35 12.81 -0.22 -5.58
N LYS A 36 12.23 0.62 -6.43
CA LYS A 36 12.57 0.71 -7.86
C LYS A 36 14.00 1.24 -8.11
N SER A 37 14.52 2.07 -7.21
CA SER A 37 15.88 2.60 -7.30
C SER A 37 16.94 1.74 -6.61
N ALA A 38 16.53 0.74 -5.82
CA ALA A 38 17.44 -0.22 -5.20
C ALA A 38 18.07 -1.14 -6.26
N THR A 39 19.40 -1.30 -6.20
CA THR A 39 20.13 -2.24 -7.07
C THR A 39 20.14 -3.66 -6.51
N ASP A 40 19.97 -3.80 -5.20
CA ASP A 40 19.95 -5.08 -4.49
C ASP A 40 18.51 -5.60 -4.36
N PRO A 41 18.23 -6.86 -4.77
CA PRO A 41 16.87 -7.40 -4.75
C PRO A 41 16.31 -7.56 -3.32
N VAL A 42 17.15 -7.82 -2.32
CA VAL A 42 16.69 -7.93 -0.92
C VAL A 42 16.19 -6.59 -0.42
N ARG A 43 16.98 -5.53 -0.63
CA ARG A 43 16.57 -4.16 -0.30
C ARG A 43 15.34 -3.71 -1.09
N SER A 44 15.22 -4.12 -2.35
CA SER A 44 14.02 -3.84 -3.16
C SER A 44 12.78 -4.48 -2.52
N MET A 45 12.86 -5.75 -2.11
CA MET A 45 11.76 -6.44 -1.40
C MET A 45 11.39 -5.75 -0.08
N GLU A 46 12.37 -5.36 0.75
CA GLU A 46 12.09 -4.64 2.00
C GLU A 46 11.30 -3.35 1.77
N TRP A 47 11.66 -2.59 0.74
CA TRP A 47 10.95 -1.35 0.40
C TRP A 47 9.55 -1.62 -0.16
N LEU A 48 9.37 -2.69 -0.95
CA LEU A 48 8.04 -3.08 -1.43
C LEU A 48 7.13 -3.51 -0.27
N GLN A 49 7.64 -4.27 0.69
CA GLN A 49 6.89 -4.67 1.89
C GLN A 49 6.45 -3.44 2.69
N ARG A 50 7.36 -2.49 2.95
CA ARG A 50 6.99 -1.22 3.59
C ARG A 50 5.97 -0.43 2.78
N SER A 51 6.07 -0.44 1.45
CA SER A 51 5.09 0.22 0.58
C SER A 51 3.69 -0.37 0.76
N ILE A 52 3.60 -1.70 0.78
CA ILE A 52 2.36 -2.46 0.98
C ILE A 52 1.79 -2.23 2.39
N GLU A 53 2.62 -2.22 3.42
CA GLU A 53 2.19 -1.96 4.81
C GLU A 53 1.54 -0.58 4.97
N MET A 54 2.06 0.43 4.27
CA MET A 54 1.49 1.78 4.32
C MET A 54 0.24 1.91 3.44
N CYS A 55 0.27 1.38 2.22
CA CYS A 55 -0.85 1.45 1.29
C CYS A 55 -0.76 0.33 0.25
N PRO A 56 -1.53 -0.76 0.45
CA PRO A 56 -1.62 -1.84 -0.52
C PRO A 56 -2.05 -1.29 -1.88
N ASN A 57 -1.30 -1.65 -2.92
CA ASN A 57 -1.58 -1.23 -4.29
C ASN A 57 -1.04 -2.25 -5.29
N PHE A 58 -1.60 -2.24 -6.50
CA PHE A 58 -1.20 -3.14 -7.59
C PHE A 58 0.32 -3.17 -7.82
N ASN A 59 0.97 -2.01 -7.94
CA ASN A 59 2.35 -1.91 -8.42
C ASN A 59 3.33 -2.56 -7.45
N SER A 60 3.16 -2.32 -6.14
CA SER A 60 4.05 -2.86 -5.12
C SER A 60 3.94 -4.39 -5.03
N TRP A 61 2.72 -4.92 -5.06
CA TRP A 61 2.48 -6.36 -5.09
C TRP A 61 3.00 -7.03 -6.36
N TYR A 62 2.76 -6.42 -7.51
CA TYR A 62 3.23 -6.93 -8.80
C TYR A 62 4.76 -6.99 -8.86
N MET A 63 5.45 -5.93 -8.44
CA MET A 63 6.91 -5.93 -8.38
C MET A 63 7.45 -6.97 -7.39
N LEU A 64 6.79 -7.18 -6.25
CA LEU A 64 7.19 -8.20 -5.29
C LEU A 64 7.06 -9.61 -5.89
N GLY A 65 5.97 -9.87 -6.62
CA GLY A 65 5.78 -11.13 -7.34
C GLY A 65 6.87 -11.40 -8.38
N LEU A 66 7.28 -10.36 -9.14
CA LEU A 66 8.40 -10.49 -10.07
C LEU A 66 9.73 -10.82 -9.37
N LEU A 67 9.99 -10.24 -8.20
CA LEU A 67 11.20 -10.54 -7.43
C LEU A 67 11.19 -11.97 -6.90
N TYR A 68 10.06 -12.44 -6.37
CA TYR A 68 9.92 -13.84 -5.94
C TYR A 68 10.08 -14.81 -7.11
N GLN A 69 9.47 -14.50 -8.26
CA GLN A 69 9.62 -15.30 -9.48
C GLN A 69 11.09 -15.42 -9.90
N ASN A 70 11.82 -14.30 -9.92
CA ASN A 70 13.24 -14.27 -10.29
C ASN A 70 14.13 -15.07 -9.33
N GLN A 71 13.72 -15.22 -8.07
CA GLN A 71 14.41 -16.03 -7.06
C GLN A 71 14.01 -17.52 -7.12
N GLY A 72 13.03 -17.90 -7.93
CA GLY A 72 12.48 -19.26 -7.98
C GLY A 72 11.47 -19.56 -6.86
N ASN A 73 11.06 -18.55 -6.09
CA ASN A 73 10.05 -18.65 -5.04
C ASN A 73 8.66 -18.56 -5.67
N ILE A 74 8.28 -19.62 -6.39
CA ILE A 74 7.10 -19.58 -7.29
C ILE A 74 5.79 -19.45 -6.53
N ASN A 75 5.66 -20.04 -5.35
CA ASN A 75 4.41 -19.96 -4.57
C ASN A 75 4.19 -18.53 -4.07
N GLU A 76 5.23 -17.91 -3.52
CA GLU A 76 5.21 -16.53 -3.03
C GLU A 76 4.97 -15.54 -4.18
N ALA A 77 5.50 -15.84 -5.38
CA ALA A 77 5.21 -15.06 -6.57
C ALA A 77 3.72 -15.11 -6.94
N ILE A 78 3.11 -16.31 -6.92
CA ILE A 78 1.68 -16.48 -7.19
C ILE A 78 0.85 -15.71 -6.16
N ASP A 79 1.15 -15.84 -4.87
CA ASP A 79 0.44 -15.13 -3.81
C ASP A 79 0.52 -13.60 -4.01
N ALA A 80 1.72 -13.08 -4.32
CA ALA A 80 1.90 -11.67 -4.60
C ALA A 80 1.15 -11.20 -5.86
N PHE A 81 1.08 -12.01 -6.92
CA PHE A 81 0.31 -11.68 -8.12
C PHE A 81 -1.20 -11.72 -7.87
N VAL A 82 -1.70 -12.64 -7.04
CA VAL A 82 -3.10 -12.64 -6.60
C VAL A 82 -3.42 -11.36 -5.84
N GLN A 83 -2.58 -10.97 -4.88
CA GLN A 83 -2.73 -9.72 -4.17
C GLN A 83 -2.68 -8.51 -5.10
N ALA A 84 -1.82 -8.51 -6.12
CA ALA A 84 -1.81 -7.44 -7.13
C ALA A 84 -3.16 -7.35 -7.84
N GLY A 85 -3.74 -8.47 -8.27
CA GLY A 85 -5.06 -8.52 -8.90
C GLY A 85 -6.19 -8.01 -8.00
N GLU A 86 -6.16 -8.36 -6.70
CA GLU A 86 -7.13 -7.87 -5.71
C GLU A 86 -7.03 -6.35 -5.48
N ASN A 87 -5.84 -5.79 -5.66
CA ASN A 87 -5.56 -4.36 -5.52
C ASN A 87 -5.47 -3.65 -6.89
N ALA A 88 -6.07 -4.22 -7.94
CA ALA A 88 -6.12 -3.58 -9.25
C ALA A 88 -7.20 -2.47 -9.25
N GLY A 89 -6.79 -1.24 -9.51
CA GLY A 89 -7.69 -0.07 -9.60
C GLY A 89 -7.88 0.71 -8.30
N SER A 90 -7.16 0.33 -7.24
CA SER A 90 -6.96 1.14 -6.02
C SER A 90 -6.02 2.32 -6.25
#